data_AF-A0A1Q8A7Z2-F1
#
_entry.id   AF-A0A1Q8A7Z2-F1
#
_cell.length_a   1.000
_cell.length_b   1.000
_cell.length_c   1.000
_cell.angle_alpha   90.00
_cell.angle_beta   90.00
_cell.angle_gamma   90.00
#
_symmetry.space_group_name_H-M   'P 1'
#
loop_
_entity.id
_entity.type
_entity.pdbx_description
1 polymer ?
#
loop_
_entity_poly.entity_id
_entity_poly.type
_entity_poly.pdbx_seq_one_letter_code
_entity_poly.pdbx_strand_id
1 'polypeptide(L)'
;MGATQTYILIHVFGTVRDELDRADRGKRTYSGWLREYVADTPQRLTEIARLLDLLTENGWKVVGSPYDCDVMLEREVSRDQAEQELRRAEFWDRLVKVASADDDGHVIWQEHPEGQPSRPRRRRRVRRPPTREQGNS
;
A
#
# COMPACT_ATOMS: atom_id res chain seq x y z
N MET A 1 -18.48 -8.91 -19.04
CA MET A 1 -18.39 -8.52 -17.63
C MET A 1 -16.96 -8.11 -17.39
N GLY A 2 -16.73 -6.85 -17.02
CA GLY A 2 -15.37 -6.36 -16.78
C GLY A 2 -14.76 -7.15 -15.63
N ALA A 3 -13.52 -7.56 -15.82
CA ALA A 3 -12.69 -8.13 -14.78
C ALA A 3 -12.76 -7.29 -13.50
N THR A 4 -13.31 -7.85 -12.42
CA THR A 4 -13.27 -7.19 -11.10
C THR A 4 -11.85 -7.29 -10.57
N GLN A 5 -11.16 -6.15 -10.54
CA GLN A 5 -9.84 -6.03 -9.95
C GLN A 5 -9.99 -5.98 -8.43
N THR A 6 -9.19 -6.76 -7.71
CA THR A 6 -9.16 -6.77 -6.25
C THR A 6 -7.83 -6.23 -5.77
N TYR A 7 -7.84 -5.55 -4.63
CA TYR A 7 -6.69 -4.84 -4.08
C TYR A 7 -6.43 -5.22 -2.63
N ILE A 8 -5.15 -5.15 -2.25
CA ILE A 8 -4.66 -5.25 -0.88
C ILE A 8 -3.77 -4.04 -0.63
N LEU A 9 -4.05 -3.30 0.44
CA LEU A 9 -3.20 -2.21 0.91
C LEU A 9 -2.45 -2.68 2.17
N ILE A 10 -1.13 -2.61 2.15
CA ILE A 10 -0.26 -2.88 3.30
C ILE A 10 0.33 -1.57 3.80
N HIS A 11 0.11 -1.27 5.08
CA HIS A 11 0.73 -0.11 5.72
C HIS A 11 2.11 -0.44 6.24
N VAL A 12 3.18 0.02 5.59
CA VAL A 12 4.55 -0.38 5.97
C VAL A 12 5.02 0.28 7.27
N PHE A 13 4.60 1.52 7.52
CA PHE A 13 4.90 2.22 8.78
C PHE A 13 3.64 2.53 9.62
N GLY A 14 2.47 2.08 9.16
CA GLY A 14 1.21 2.66 9.62
C GLY A 14 1.16 4.14 9.21
N THR A 15 -0.02 4.69 9.05
CA THR A 15 -0.16 6.08 9.47
C THR A 15 0.18 6.08 10.95
N VAL A 16 1.38 6.58 11.31
CA VAL A 16 1.91 6.69 12.68
C VAL A 16 0.86 7.18 13.70
N ARG A 17 -0.12 7.95 13.21
CA ARG A 17 -1.29 8.45 13.92
C ARG A 17 -2.41 7.42 14.11
N ASP A 18 -2.76 6.61 13.11
CA ASP A 18 -3.89 5.68 13.20
C ASP A 18 -3.53 4.46 14.05
N GLU A 19 -2.25 4.06 14.09
CA GLU A 19 -1.78 3.06 15.06
C GLU A 19 -1.83 3.59 16.50
N LEU A 20 -1.71 4.91 16.71
CA LEU A 20 -1.86 5.61 18.00
C LEU A 20 -3.32 5.64 18.45
N ASP A 21 -4.25 5.92 17.52
CA ASP A 21 -5.69 5.97 17.81
C ASP A 21 -6.30 4.56 18.01
N ARG A 22 -5.80 3.53 17.32
CA ARG A 22 -6.26 2.13 17.48
C ARG A 22 -5.70 1.45 18.73
N ALA A 23 -4.50 1.84 19.16
CA ALA A 23 -3.80 1.22 20.27
C ALA A 23 -3.76 2.18 21.46
N ASP A 24 -4.91 2.45 22.09
CA ASP A 24 -4.95 3.06 23.42
C ASP A 24 -4.41 2.06 24.47
N ARG A 25 -3.11 1.75 24.37
CA ARG A 25 -2.37 0.77 25.20
C ARG A 25 -1.98 1.36 26.57
N GLY A 26 -2.71 2.37 27.06
CA GLY A 26 -2.43 3.03 28.34
C GLY A 26 -1.12 3.84 28.36
N LYS A 27 -0.61 4.24 27.19
CA LYS A 27 0.72 4.86 27.05
C LYS A 27 0.63 6.38 27.11
N ARG A 28 0.94 6.94 28.28
CA ARG A 28 0.78 8.37 28.59
C ARG A 28 1.76 9.31 27.87
N THR A 29 2.82 8.81 27.19
CA THR A 29 3.83 9.67 26.55
C THR A 29 4.21 9.19 25.14
N TYR A 30 4.31 10.14 24.22
CA TYR A 30 4.76 9.94 22.84
C TYR A 30 6.14 9.28 22.75
N SER A 31 7.04 9.60 23.69
CA SER A 31 8.38 9.01 23.76
C SER A 31 8.38 7.54 24.21
N GLY A 32 7.44 7.12 25.07
CA GLY A 32 7.26 5.72 25.43
C GLY A 32 6.79 4.89 24.23
N TRP A 33 5.83 5.42 23.48
CA TRP A 33 5.37 4.82 22.22
C TRP A 33 6.50 4.69 21.19
N LEU A 34 7.28 5.74 20.94
CA LEU A 34 8.39 5.70 19.98
C LEU A 34 9.40 4.58 20.29
N ARG A 35 9.71 4.34 21.57
CA ARG A 35 10.67 3.29 21.96
C ARG A 35 10.13 1.90 21.64
N GLU A 36 8.85 1.65 21.90
CA GLU A 36 8.21 0.37 21.58
C GLU A 36 8.04 0.20 20.07
N TYR A 37 7.60 1.25 19.37
CA TYR A 37 7.49 1.26 17.92
C TYR A 37 8.83 0.88 17.27
N VAL A 38 9.92 1.54 17.66
CA VAL A 38 11.26 1.24 17.13
C VAL A 38 11.73 -0.17 17.49
N ALA A 39 11.38 -0.68 18.68
CA ALA A 39 11.74 -2.05 19.08
C ALA A 39 11.04 -3.11 18.22
N ASP A 40 9.76 -2.91 17.89
CA ASP A 40 8.96 -3.89 17.13
C ASP A 40 9.09 -3.73 15.60
N THR A 41 9.52 -2.56 15.12
CA THR A 41 9.59 -2.20 13.70
C THR A 41 10.40 -3.21 12.85
N PRO A 42 11.61 -3.66 13.24
CA PRO A 42 12.40 -4.57 12.40
C PRO A 42 11.69 -5.90 12.12
N GLN A 43 11.01 -6.45 13.13
CA GLN A 43 10.26 -7.70 12.99
C GLN A 43 9.05 -7.50 12.08
N ARG A 44 8.32 -6.39 12.24
CA ARG A 44 7.18 -6.02 11.39
C ARG A 44 7.59 -5.86 9.93
N LEU A 45 8.68 -5.14 9.65
CA LEU A 45 9.19 -4.95 8.29
C LEU A 45 9.64 -6.25 7.64
N THR A 46 10.26 -7.15 8.41
CA THR A 46 10.65 -8.49 7.93
C THR A 46 9.43 -9.31 7.53
N GLU A 47 8.35 -9.24 8.31
CA GLU A 47 7.11 -9.96 8.00
C GLU A 47 6.41 -9.39 6.77
N ILE A 48 6.41 -8.07 6.61
CA ILE A 48 5.87 -7.43 5.40
C ILE A 48 6.66 -7.86 4.17
N ALA A 49 8.00 -7.84 4.22
CA ALA A 49 8.82 -8.27 3.09
C ALA A 49 8.49 -9.72 2.67
N ARG A 50 8.37 -10.63 3.64
CA ARG A 50 7.97 -12.02 3.38
C ARG A 50 6.58 -12.12 2.78
N LEU A 51 5.61 -11.36 3.29
CA LEU A 51 4.25 -11.36 2.76
C LEU A 51 4.21 -10.82 1.33
N LEU A 52 5.02 -9.81 1.01
CA LEU A 52 5.12 -9.29 -0.36
C LEU A 52 5.70 -10.35 -1.31
N ASP A 53 6.75 -11.06 -0.91
CA ASP A 53 7.31 -12.15 -1.71
C ASP A 53 6.23 -13.22 -1.95
N LEU A 54 5.54 -13.68 -0.90
CA LEU A 54 4.49 -14.70 -1.01
C LEU A 54 3.32 -14.25 -1.88
N LEU A 55 2.85 -13.01 -1.71
CA LEU A 55 1.74 -12.46 -2.50
C LEU A 55 2.14 -12.35 -3.98
N THR A 56 3.35 -11.88 -4.26
CA THR A 56 3.84 -11.73 -5.64
C THR A 56 4.04 -13.08 -6.34
N GLU A 57 4.56 -14.09 -5.63
CA GLU A 57 4.61 -15.48 -6.10
C GLU A 57 3.21 -16.06 -6.39
N ASN A 58 2.17 -15.57 -5.68
CA ASN A 58 0.78 -15.96 -5.87
C ASN A 58 -0.01 -15.02 -6.82
N GLY A 59 0.71 -14.32 -7.70
CA GLY A 59 0.13 -13.56 -8.80
C GLY A 59 -0.44 -12.19 -8.42
N TRP A 60 -0.17 -11.70 -7.20
CA TRP A 60 -0.47 -10.32 -6.84
C TRP A 60 0.59 -9.39 -7.41
N LYS A 61 0.16 -8.28 -8.01
CA LYS A 61 1.04 -7.32 -8.66
C LYS A 61 1.11 -6.03 -7.85
N VAL A 62 2.32 -5.58 -7.52
CA VAL A 62 2.52 -4.27 -6.88
C VAL A 62 2.23 -3.16 -7.89
N VAL A 63 1.32 -2.24 -7.55
CA VAL A 63 0.90 -1.14 -8.43
C VAL A 63 1.31 0.24 -7.96
N GLY A 64 1.74 0.38 -6.72
CA GLY A 64 2.27 1.64 -6.22
C GLY A 64 2.21 1.78 -4.71
N SER A 65 2.60 2.97 -4.27
CA SER A 65 2.57 3.43 -2.88
C SER A 65 1.56 4.58 -2.81
N PRO A 66 0.27 4.29 -2.55
CA PRO A 66 -0.79 5.31 -2.57
C PRO A 66 -0.56 6.39 -1.50
N TYR A 67 0.12 6.03 -0.42
CA TYR A 67 0.61 6.92 0.63
C TYR A 67 2.10 6.72 0.81
N ASP A 68 2.81 7.69 1.40
CA ASP A 68 4.26 7.59 1.64
C ASP A 68 4.54 6.30 2.43
N CYS A 69 5.25 5.38 1.76
CA CYS A 69 5.66 4.06 2.23
C CYS A 69 4.62 2.93 2.24
N ASP A 70 3.37 3.15 1.85
CA ASP A 70 2.41 2.04 1.73
C ASP A 70 2.66 1.17 0.50
N VAL A 71 2.14 -0.05 0.48
CA VAL A 71 2.22 -0.94 -0.68
C VAL A 71 0.83 -1.39 -1.09
N MET A 72 0.45 -1.03 -2.31
CA MET A 72 -0.77 -1.50 -2.96
C MET A 72 -0.45 -2.66 -3.88
N LEU A 73 -1.17 -3.77 -3.69
CA LEU A 73 -1.16 -4.92 -4.58
C LEU A 73 -2.51 -5.07 -5.26
N GLU A 74 -2.51 -5.53 -6.51
CA GLU A 74 -3.70 -5.80 -7.29
C GLU A 74 -3.69 -7.23 -7.83
N ARG A 75 -4.88 -7.83 -7.99
CA ARG A 75 -5.07 -9.07 -8.74
C ARG A 75 -6.47 -9.15 -9.36
N GLU A 76 -6.54 -9.73 -10.54
CA GLU A 76 -7.80 -9.94 -11.26
C GLU A 76 -8.54 -11.18 -10.74
N VAL A 77 -9.29 -11.00 -9.64
CA VAL A 77 -10.02 -12.06 -8.95
C VAL A 77 -11.15 -11.43 -8.14
N SER A 78 -12.22 -12.16 -7.82
CA SER A 78 -13.24 -11.62 -6.91
C SER A 78 -12.68 -11.54 -5.48
N ARG A 79 -13.22 -10.60 -4.68
CA ARG A 79 -12.86 -10.43 -3.28
C ARG A 79 -12.99 -11.73 -2.48
N ASP A 80 -14.12 -12.44 -2.62
CA ASP A 80 -14.37 -13.69 -1.89
C ASP A 80 -13.38 -14.79 -2.26
N GLN A 81 -13.05 -14.90 -3.55
CA GLN A 81 -12.08 -15.88 -4.03
C GLN A 81 -10.67 -15.53 -3.54
N ALA A 82 -10.29 -14.25 -3.55
CA ALA A 82 -9.02 -13.79 -3.00
C ALA A 82 -8.89 -14.14 -1.51
N GLU A 83 -9.93 -13.88 -0.71
CA GLU A 83 -9.93 -14.23 0.71
C GLU A 83 -9.77 -15.74 0.93
N GLN A 84 -10.53 -16.56 0.19
CA GLN A 84 -10.43 -18.01 0.28
C GLN A 84 -9.04 -18.52 -0.09
N GLU A 85 -8.42 -17.98 -1.14
CA GLU A 85 -7.06 -18.35 -1.56
C GLU A 85 -6.03 -17.99 -0.49
N LEU A 86 -6.11 -16.78 0.07
CA LEU A 86 -5.21 -16.33 1.13
C LEU A 86 -5.36 -17.13 2.43
N ARG A 87 -6.58 -17.56 2.75
CA ARG A 87 -6.85 -18.45 3.88
C ARG A 87 -6.29 -19.85 3.64
N ARG A 88 -6.49 -20.41 2.43
CA ARG A 88 -5.95 -21.73 2.05
C ARG A 88 -4.42 -21.75 2.04
N ALA A 89 -3.81 -20.63 1.67
CA ALA A 89 -2.36 -20.46 1.69
C ALA A 89 -1.80 -20.14 3.09
N GLU A 90 -2.64 -20.05 4.13
CA GLU A 90 -2.26 -19.72 5.50
C GLU A 90 -1.59 -18.33 5.66
N PHE A 91 -1.83 -17.42 4.71
CA PHE A 91 -1.30 -16.05 4.74
C PHE A 91 -2.26 -15.08 5.43
N TRP A 92 -3.55 -15.42 5.48
CA TRP A 92 -4.62 -14.53 5.95
C TRP A 92 -4.33 -13.92 7.33
N ASP A 93 -4.02 -14.74 8.33
CA ASP A 93 -3.81 -14.27 9.71
C ASP A 93 -2.57 -13.36 9.85
N ARG A 94 -1.59 -13.52 8.96
CA ARG A 94 -0.40 -12.66 8.89
C ARG A 94 -0.71 -11.36 8.17
N LEU A 95 -1.45 -11.45 7.07
CA LEU A 95 -1.87 -10.31 6.27
C LEU A 95 -2.76 -9.35 7.08
N VAL A 96 -3.74 -9.87 7.83
CA VAL A 96 -4.65 -9.06 8.67
C VAL A 96 -3.90 -8.18 9.67
N LYS A 97 -2.70 -8.58 10.11
CA LYS A 97 -1.90 -7.80 11.07
C LYS A 97 -1.23 -6.57 10.47
N VAL A 98 -1.00 -6.58 9.16
CA VAL A 98 -0.20 -5.54 8.47
C VAL A 98 -0.99 -4.80 7.39
N ALA A 99 -2.11 -5.37 6.95
CA ALA A 99 -2.98 -4.75 5.98
C ALA A 99 -3.76 -3.59 6.60
N SER A 100 -4.03 -2.60 5.76
CA SER A 100 -5.02 -1.57 6.04
C SER A 100 -6.41 -2.20 6.01
N ALA A 101 -7.12 -2.11 7.13
CA ALA A 101 -8.55 -2.35 7.14
C ALA A 101 -9.28 -1.12 6.58
N ASP A 102 -10.31 -1.33 5.77
CA ASP A 102 -11.26 -0.27 5.41
C ASP A 102 -12.14 0.14 6.60
N ASP A 103 -13.02 1.12 6.38
CA ASP A 103 -13.94 1.64 7.40
C ASP A 103 -14.89 0.54 7.95
N ASP A 104 -15.08 -0.57 7.22
CA ASP A 104 -15.94 -1.70 7.56
C ASP A 104 -15.15 -2.95 8.06
N GLY A 105 -13.84 -2.83 8.26
CA GLY A 105 -12.99 -3.88 8.81
C GLY A 105 -12.49 -4.91 7.79
N HIS A 106 -12.48 -4.59 6.50
CA HIS A 106 -12.05 -5.47 5.43
C HIS A 106 -10.60 -5.22 4.99
N VAL A 107 -9.87 -6.31 4.78
CA VAL A 107 -8.47 -6.31 4.33
C VAL A 107 -8.34 -6.30 2.80
N ILE A 108 -9.37 -6.81 2.11
CA ILE A 108 -9.41 -6.97 0.66
C ILE A 108 -10.44 -6.03 0.07
N TRP A 109 -10.02 -5.22 -0.89
CA TRP A 109 -10.82 -4.17 -1.50
C TRP A 109 -11.23 -4.59 -2.91
N GLN A 110 -12.52 -4.47 -3.23
CA GLN A 110 -13.01 -4.70 -4.59
C GLN A 110 -12.81 -3.47 -5.49
N GLU A 111 -12.83 -2.27 -4.91
CA GLU A 111 -12.40 -1.04 -5.56
C GLU A 111 -11.64 -0.22 -4.52
N HIS A 112 -10.39 0.13 -4.80
CA HIS A 112 -9.63 1.04 -3.95
C HIS A 112 -9.48 2.39 -4.67
N PRO A 113 -9.83 3.54 -4.05
CA PRO A 113 -9.76 4.86 -4.68
C PRO A 113 -8.38 5.15 -5.31
N GLU A 114 -7.33 4.79 -4.58
CA GLU A 114 -5.92 4.93 -5.00
C GLU A 114 -5.37 3.74 -5.82
N GLY A 115 -6.14 2.65 -5.94
CA GLY A 115 -5.78 1.49 -6.76
C GLY A 115 -6.01 1.73 -8.25
N GLN A 116 -6.71 2.80 -8.63
CA GLN A 116 -6.82 3.19 -10.03
C GLN A 116 -5.42 3.51 -10.57
N PRO A 117 -5.05 2.96 -11.74
CA PRO A 117 -3.75 3.22 -12.31
C PRO A 117 -3.56 4.73 -12.43
N SER A 118 -2.45 5.23 -11.85
CA SER A 118 -2.08 6.64 -11.92
C SER A 118 -2.28 7.12 -13.36
N ARG A 119 -3.24 8.02 -13.59
CA ARG A 119 -3.49 8.54 -14.94
C ARG A 119 -2.16 9.03 -15.49
N PRO A 120 -1.76 8.65 -16.71
CA PRO A 120 -0.44 8.97 -17.23
C PRO A 120 -0.17 10.46 -17.04
N ARG A 121 0.85 10.79 -16.22
CA ARG A 121 1.22 12.18 -15.93
C ARG A 121 1.42 12.87 -17.27
N ARG A 122 0.54 13.83 -17.59
CA ARG A 122 0.61 14.61 -18.83
C ARG A 122 1.98 15.29 -18.83
N ARG A 123 2.92 14.79 -19.65
CA ARG A 123 4.26 15.40 -19.78
C ARG A 123 4.05 16.86 -20.15
N ARG A 124 4.39 17.77 -19.23
CA ARG A 124 4.37 19.21 -19.49
C ARG A 124 5.33 19.44 -20.66
N ARG A 125 4.80 19.81 -21.83
CA ARG A 125 5.63 20.20 -22.97
C ARG A 125 6.51 21.35 -22.49
N VAL A 126 7.80 21.08 -22.32
CA VAL A 126 8.81 22.13 -22.13
C VAL A 126 8.79 22.95 -23.42
N ARG A 127 8.34 24.21 -23.33
CA ARG A 127 8.49 25.14 -24.46
C ARG A 127 9.98 25.33 -24.66
N ARG A 128 10.48 25.00 -25.86
CA ARG A 128 11.86 25.35 -26.23
C ARG A 128 12.02 26.87 -26.12
N PRO A 129 13.12 27.38 -25.56
CA PRO A 129 13.42 28.81 -25.62
C PRO A 129 13.43 29.25 -27.10
N PRO A 130 12.94 30.47 -27.42
CA PRO A 130 13.00 30.96 -28.79
C PRO A 130 14.46 31.05 -29.24
N THR A 131 14.79 30.46 -30.38
CA THR A 131 16.09 30.60 -31.03
C THR A 131 16.29 32.08 -31.36
N ARG A 132 17.30 32.72 -30.76
CA ARG A 132 17.66 34.09 -31.10
C ARG A 132 18.28 34.05 -32.50
N GLU A 133 17.57 34.55 -33.51
CA GLU A 133 18.18 34.82 -34.81
C GLU A 133 19.30 35.83 -34.58
N GLN A 134 20.55 35.38 -34.73
CA GLN A 134 21.68 36.30 -34.85
C GLN A 134 21.52 36.96 -36.21
N GLY A 135 21.15 38.24 -36.21
CA GLY A 135 21.18 39.06 -37.42
C GLY A 135 22.60 39.05 -38.00
N ASN A 136 22.72 38.59 -39.23
CA ASN A 136 23.90 38.84 -40.05
C ASN A 136 23.88 40.31 -40.46
N SER A 137 24.89 41.05 -39.99
CA SER A 137 25.42 42.21 -40.72
C SER A 137 26.27 41.75 -41.89
#